data_AF-A0A952M0S7-F1
#
_entry.id   AF-A0A952M0S7-F1
#
_cell.length_a   1.000
_cell.length_b   1.000
_cell.length_c   1.000
_cell.angle_alpha   90.00
_cell.angle_beta   90.00
_cell.angle_gamma   90.00
#
_symmetry.space_group_name_H-M   'P 1'
#
loop_
_entity.id
_entity.type
_entity.pdbx_description
1 polymer ?
#
loop_
_entity_poly.entity_id
_entity_poly.type
_entity_poly.pdbx_seq_one_letter_code
_entity_poly.pdbx_strand_id
1 'polypeptide(L)'
;MRSLYARLTLIFLVVLLLAGSIILWVAHRNNYHHFLEFTQRQNGPIAMYMAQHANLSISNELDEQALATLAPHVMMINPSVEVYLLHADGRIANHSLPPGDLKRNQIDLQPILQFLEEDAVFPLLGDD
;
A
#
# COMPACT_ATOMS: atom_id res chain seq x y z
N MET A 1 15.46 29.07 -49.69
CA MET A 1 15.36 29.47 -48.27
C MET A 1 14.29 28.70 -47.48
N ARG A 2 13.17 28.24 -48.06
CA ARG A 2 12.12 27.48 -47.33
C ARG A 2 12.50 26.05 -46.88
N SER A 3 13.38 25.34 -47.60
CA SER A 3 13.71 23.93 -47.31
C SER A 3 14.66 23.72 -46.13
N LEU A 4 15.56 24.67 -45.85
CA LEU A 4 16.50 24.58 -44.71
C LEU A 4 15.78 24.74 -43.37
N TYR A 5 14.93 25.77 -43.25
CA TYR A 5 14.11 25.97 -42.04
C TYR A 5 13.15 24.81 -41.82
N ALA A 6 12.48 24.31 -42.87
CA ALA A 6 11.60 23.14 -42.74
C ALA A 6 12.34 21.89 -42.25
N ARG A 7 13.57 21.64 -42.74
CA ARG A 7 14.40 20.52 -42.30
C ARG A 7 14.87 20.68 -40.85
N LEU A 8 15.24 21.90 -40.45
CA LEU A 8 15.63 22.19 -39.07
C LEU A 8 14.45 22.03 -38.10
N THR A 9 13.27 22.55 -38.45
CA THR A 9 12.05 22.38 -37.65
C THR A 9 11.64 20.91 -37.55
N LEU A 10 11.77 20.13 -38.63
CA LEU A 10 11.49 18.70 -38.61
C LEU A 10 12.44 17.95 -37.67
N ILE A 11 13.75 18.24 -37.74
CA ILE A 11 14.74 17.65 -36.83
C ILE A 11 14.41 18.02 -35.38
N PHE A 12 14.12 19.29 -35.12
CA PHE A 12 13.75 19.76 -33.78
C PHE A 12 12.49 19.07 -33.26
N LEU A 13 11.46 18.91 -34.11
CA LEU A 13 10.24 18.20 -33.77
C LEU A 13 10.52 16.73 -33.41
N VAL A 14 11.32 16.04 -34.22
CA VAL A 14 11.70 14.63 -33.97
C VAL A 14 12.47 14.51 -32.66
N VAL A 15 13.44 15.40 -32.41
CA VAL A 15 14.20 15.42 -31.15
C VAL A 15 13.27 15.68 -29.96
N LEU A 16 12.33 16.61 -30.08
CA LEU A 16 11.38 16.94 -29.03
C LEU A 16 10.43 15.77 -28.73
N LEU A 17 9.94 15.07 -29.75
CA LEU A 17 9.11 13.87 -29.58
C LEU A 17 9.90 12.75 -28.92
N LEU A 18 11.14 12.48 -29.37
CA LEU A 18 11.99 11.45 -28.76
C LEU A 18 12.28 11.76 -27.29
N ALA A 19 12.64 13.01 -26.97
CA ALA A 19 12.88 13.43 -25.59
C ALA A 19 11.61 13.29 -24.73
N GLY A 20 10.45 13.73 -25.24
CA GLY A 20 9.17 13.57 -24.55
C GLY A 20 8.80 12.11 -24.30
N SER A 21 8.99 11.24 -25.29
CA SER A 21 8.76 9.80 -25.15
C SER A 21 9.66 9.16 -24.11
N ILE A 22 10.95 9.52 -24.07
CA ILE A 22 11.89 9.02 -23.06
C ILE A 22 11.45 9.45 -21.66
N ILE A 23 11.09 10.73 -21.48
CA ILE A 23 10.63 11.25 -20.18
C ILE A 23 9.37 10.51 -19.72
N LEU A 24 8.37 10.33 -20.59
CA LEU A 24 7.14 9.61 -20.28
C LEU A 24 7.41 8.14 -19.93
N TRP A 25 8.32 7.49 -20.65
CA TRP A 25 8.70 6.10 -20.39
C TRP A 25 9.36 5.94 -19.02
N VAL A 26 10.29 6.84 -18.67
CA VAL A 26 10.94 6.85 -17.35
C VAL A 26 9.92 7.11 -16.24
N ALA A 27 9.05 8.12 -16.40
CA ALA A 27 8.02 8.44 -15.42
C ALA A 27 7.05 7.27 -15.19
N HIS A 28 6.61 6.60 -16.26
CA HIS A 28 5.75 5.44 -16.16
C HIS A 28 6.41 4.28 -15.39
N ARG A 29 7.69 4.03 -15.62
CA ARG A 29 8.43 2.93 -14.97
C ARG A 29 8.59 3.15 -13.46
N ASN A 30 8.76 4.40 -13.02
CA ASN A 30 8.99 4.72 -11.60
C ASN A 30 7.71 4.86 -10.77
N ASN A 31 6.56 5.11 -11.40
CA ASN A 31 5.34 5.45 -10.67
C ASN A 31 4.81 4.31 -9.80
N TYR A 32 5.00 3.05 -10.18
CA TYR A 32 4.41 1.92 -9.45
C TYR A 32 5.03 1.72 -8.06
N HIS A 33 6.36 1.60 -7.98
CA HIS A 33 7.06 1.44 -6.69
C HIS A 33 6.89 2.67 -5.80
N HIS A 34 6.93 3.88 -6.38
CA HIS A 34 6.73 5.10 -5.63
C HIS A 34 5.32 5.20 -5.04
N PHE A 35 4.30 4.79 -5.81
CA PHE A 35 2.93 4.76 -5.34
C PHE A 35 2.72 3.77 -4.18
N LEU A 36 3.32 2.59 -4.27
CA LEU A 36 3.26 1.58 -3.20
C LEU A 36 3.93 2.07 -1.92
N GLU A 37 5.16 2.60 -2.03
CA GLU A 37 5.87 3.18 -0.89
C GLU A 37 5.08 4.32 -0.25
N PHE A 38 4.58 5.25 -1.08
CA PHE A 38 3.78 6.38 -0.62
C PHE A 38 2.54 5.92 0.17
N THR A 39 1.84 4.92 -0.34
CA THR A 39 0.63 4.36 0.30
C THR A 39 0.97 3.66 1.62
N GLN A 40 2.04 2.86 1.67
CA GLN A 40 2.45 2.18 2.90
C GLN A 40 2.87 3.16 3.99
N ARG A 41 3.60 4.23 3.63
CA ARG A 41 3.97 5.30 4.58
C ARG A 41 2.74 6.05 5.11
N GLN A 42 1.73 6.28 4.27
CA GLN A 42 0.51 6.96 4.68
C GLN A 42 -0.36 6.10 5.60
N ASN A 43 -0.45 4.79 5.33
CA ASN A 43 -1.32 3.89 6.07
C ASN A 43 -0.69 3.34 7.36
N GLY A 44 0.65 3.31 7.46
CA GLY A 44 1.36 2.80 8.65
C GLY A 44 0.87 3.36 10.00
N PRO A 45 0.67 4.68 10.15
CA PRO A 45 0.15 5.27 11.38
C PRO A 45 -1.26 4.81 11.79
N ILE A 46 -2.06 4.31 10.86
CA ILE A 46 -3.44 3.87 11.13
C ILE A 46 -3.44 2.65 12.06
N ALA A 47 -2.61 1.64 11.77
CA ALA A 47 -2.51 0.44 12.60
C ALA A 47 -2.00 0.76 14.02
N MET A 48 -1.02 1.66 14.12
CA MET A 48 -0.49 2.13 15.41
C MET A 48 -1.58 2.86 16.22
N TYR A 49 -2.34 3.76 15.58
CA TYR A 49 -3.44 4.46 16.22
C TYR A 49 -4.52 3.48 16.72
N MET A 50 -4.89 2.50 15.89
CA MET A 50 -5.85 1.46 16.27
C MET A 50 -5.34 0.63 17.45
N ALA A 51 -4.09 0.18 17.45
CA ALA A 51 -3.52 -0.60 18.53
C ALA A 51 -3.47 0.17 19.87
N GLN A 52 -3.25 1.49 19.82
CA GLN A 52 -3.24 2.34 21.02
C GLN A 52 -4.64 2.61 21.59
N HIS A 53 -5.68 2.61 20.75
CA HIS A 53 -7.06 2.92 21.15
C HIS A 53 -7.94 1.68 21.30
N ALA A 54 -7.52 0.55 20.73
CA ALA A 54 -8.07 -0.73 21.07
C ALA A 54 -7.68 -1.03 22.51
N ASN A 55 -8.68 -1.15 23.38
CA ASN A 55 -8.47 -1.55 24.77
C ASN A 55 -8.19 -3.06 24.78
N LEU A 56 -7.03 -3.45 24.23
CA LEU A 56 -6.55 -4.82 24.08
C LEU A 56 -6.20 -5.36 25.47
N SER A 57 -7.23 -5.68 26.26
CA SER A 57 -7.04 -6.42 27.49
C SER A 57 -6.47 -7.78 27.12
N ILE A 58 -5.28 -8.11 27.65
CA ILE A 58 -4.52 -9.36 27.42
C ILE A 58 -5.36 -10.63 27.72
N SER A 59 -6.53 -10.47 28.34
CA SER A 59 -7.59 -11.47 28.41
C SER A 59 -8.30 -11.64 27.06
N ASN A 60 -7.81 -12.59 26.27
CA ASN A 60 -8.30 -13.25 25.04
C ASN A 60 -9.78 -13.11 24.57
N GLU A 61 -10.74 -12.70 25.40
CA GLU A 61 -12.17 -12.61 25.05
C GLU A 61 -12.64 -11.20 24.68
N LEU A 62 -11.95 -10.15 25.14
CA LEU A 62 -12.35 -8.76 24.89
C LEU A 62 -11.90 -8.23 23.52
N ASP A 63 -11.00 -8.95 22.86
CA ASP A 63 -10.25 -8.46 21.70
C ASP A 63 -11.02 -8.64 20.37
N GLU A 64 -11.67 -9.79 20.18
CA GLU A 64 -12.44 -10.07 18.96
C GLU A 64 -13.65 -9.14 18.79
N GLN A 65 -14.34 -8.81 19.90
CA GLN A 65 -15.47 -7.88 19.89
C GLN A 65 -15.04 -6.42 19.71
N ALA A 66 -13.89 -6.03 20.28
CA ALA A 66 -13.33 -4.69 20.11
C ALA A 66 -12.93 -4.45 18.65
N LEU A 67 -12.32 -5.42 17.98
CA LEU A 67 -12.02 -5.28 16.57
C LEU A 67 -13.29 -5.24 15.70
N ALA A 68 -14.30 -6.06 16.03
CA ALA A 68 -15.59 -6.04 15.33
C ALA A 68 -16.30 -4.68 15.42
N THR A 69 -16.04 -3.88 16.46
CA THR A 69 -16.58 -2.53 16.59
C THR A 69 -15.68 -1.46 15.99
N LEU A 70 -14.36 -1.59 16.05
CA LEU A 70 -13.42 -0.58 15.55
C LEU A 70 -13.18 -0.64 14.04
N ALA A 71 -13.13 -1.85 13.46
CA ALA A 71 -12.84 -2.01 12.04
C ALA A 71 -13.91 -1.37 11.12
N PRO A 72 -15.23 -1.48 11.39
CA PRO A 72 -16.24 -0.76 10.60
C PRO A 72 -16.08 0.76 10.65
N HIS A 73 -15.65 1.33 11.78
CA HIS A 73 -15.40 2.76 11.89
C HIS A 73 -14.21 3.22 11.04
N VAL A 74 -13.15 2.43 10.98
CA VAL A 74 -11.99 2.72 10.11
C VAL A 74 -12.37 2.59 8.64
N MET A 75 -13.14 1.57 8.27
CA MET A 75 -13.65 1.39 6.91
C MET A 75 -14.61 2.52 6.48
N MET A 76 -15.35 3.13 7.40
CA MET A 76 -16.18 4.30 7.11
C MET A 76 -15.32 5.53 6.73
N ILE A 77 -14.11 5.64 7.28
CA ILE A 77 -13.17 6.72 6.99
C ILE A 77 -12.38 6.43 5.70
N ASN A 78 -11.93 5.19 5.52
CA ASN A 78 -11.22 4.74 4.34
C ASN A 78 -11.68 3.33 3.92
N PRO A 79 -12.67 3.22 2.99
CA PRO A 79 -13.23 1.92 2.57
C PRO A 79 -12.25 1.10 1.73
N SER A 80 -11.10 1.66 1.36
CA SER A 80 -10.05 0.95 0.64
C SER A 80 -9.08 0.20 1.57
N VAL A 81 -9.27 0.28 2.90
CA VAL A 81 -8.44 -0.42 3.89
C VAL A 81 -9.19 -1.63 4.42
N GLU A 82 -8.48 -2.76 4.46
CA GLU A 82 -8.93 -3.99 5.08
C GLU A 82 -8.20 -4.20 6.40
N VAL A 83 -8.92 -4.63 7.44
CA VAL A 83 -8.36 -4.81 8.78
C VAL A 83 -8.42 -6.28 9.19
N TYR A 84 -7.31 -6.79 9.70
CA TYR A 84 -7.13 -8.17 10.12
C TYR A 84 -6.60 -8.24 11.56
N LEU A 85 -7.14 -9.14 12.38
CA LEU A 85 -6.54 -9.58 13.63
C LEU A 85 -5.69 -10.81 13.35
N LEU A 86 -4.45 -10.79 13.79
CA LEU A 86 -3.52 -11.89 13.60
C LEU A 86 -3.11 -12.46 14.95
N HIS A 87 -3.06 -13.78 15.03
CA HIS A 87 -2.30 -14.46 16.06
C HIS A 87 -0.78 -14.30 15.80
N ALA A 88 0.03 -14.52 16.83
CA ALA A 88 1.49 -14.44 16.75
C ALA A 88 2.12 -15.48 15.79
N ASP A 89 1.36 -16.48 15.33
CA ASP A 89 1.75 -17.47 14.33
C ASP A 89 1.30 -17.11 12.90
N GLY A 90 0.71 -15.93 12.71
CA GLY A 90 0.24 -15.42 11.42
C GLY A 90 -1.16 -15.90 11.04
N ARG A 91 -1.85 -16.69 11.87
CA ARG A 91 -3.24 -17.09 11.61
C ARG A 91 -4.18 -15.90 11.80
N ILE A 92 -5.15 -15.76 10.90
CA ILE A 92 -6.17 -14.71 10.97
C ILE A 92 -7.21 -15.12 12.01
N ALA A 93 -7.24 -14.39 13.12
CA ALA A 93 -8.20 -14.59 14.20
C ALA A 93 -9.56 -13.97 13.84
N ASN A 94 -9.54 -12.78 13.21
CA ASN A 94 -10.75 -12.07 12.80
C ASN A 94 -10.43 -11.11 11.63
N HIS A 95 -11.43 -10.70 10.86
CA HIS A 95 -11.26 -9.77 9.73
C HIS A 95 -12.51 -8.92 9.48
N SER A 96 -12.34 -7.79 8.82
CA SER A 96 -13.45 -6.89 8.46
C SER A 96 -14.03 -7.13 7.06
N LEU A 97 -13.56 -8.16 6.34
CA LEU A 97 -14.03 -8.48 5.00
C LEU A 97 -15.50 -8.96 4.96
N PRO A 98 -16.20 -8.73 3.83
CA PRO A 98 -17.48 -9.37 3.57
C PRO A 98 -17.39 -10.91 3.63
N PRO A 99 -18.50 -11.61 3.92
CA PRO A 99 -18.51 -13.06 3.99
C PRO A 99 -18.10 -13.69 2.65
N GLY A 100 -17.06 -14.53 2.65
CA GLY A 100 -16.59 -15.25 1.46
C GLY A 100 -15.41 -14.62 0.73
N ASP A 101 -14.96 -13.43 1.13
CA ASP A 101 -13.84 -12.73 0.48
C ASP A 101 -12.46 -13.06 1.08
N LEU A 102 -12.42 -13.85 2.16
CA LEU A 102 -11.16 -14.26 2.78
C LEU A 102 -10.42 -15.26 1.89
N LYS A 103 -9.29 -14.83 1.32
CA LYS A 103 -8.48 -15.64 0.39
C LYS A 103 -7.60 -16.67 1.08
N ARG A 104 -7.13 -16.39 2.29
CA ARG A 104 -6.19 -17.22 3.06
C ARG A 104 -6.49 -17.09 4.55
N ASN A 105 -6.18 -18.12 5.33
CA ASN A 105 -6.39 -18.14 6.79
C ASN A 105 -5.11 -17.84 7.59
N GLN A 106 -3.96 -17.76 6.93
CA GLN A 106 -2.66 -17.52 7.52
C GLN A 106 -1.80 -16.73 6.53
N ILE A 107 -0.95 -15.85 7.04
CA ILE A 107 -0.03 -15.02 6.26
C ILE A 107 1.40 -15.14 6.80
N ASP A 108 2.40 -14.87 5.96
CA ASP A 108 3.77 -14.66 6.45
C ASP A 108 3.86 -13.36 7.26
N LEU A 109 4.42 -13.47 8.46
CA LEU A 109 4.66 -12.32 9.33
C LEU A 109 5.98 -11.62 9.01
N GLN A 110 6.88 -12.22 8.21
CA GLN A 110 8.19 -11.63 7.91
C GLN A 110 8.09 -10.19 7.37
N PRO A 111 7.20 -9.85 6.40
CA PRO A 111 7.08 -8.47 5.92
C PRO A 111 6.54 -7.51 6.98
N ILE A 112 5.69 -7.98 7.89
CA ILE A 112 5.14 -7.18 8.99
C ILE A 112 6.21 -6.93 10.04
N LEU A 113 7.00 -7.93 10.38
CA LEU A 113 8.12 -7.79 11.31
C LEU A 113 9.14 -6.79 10.76
N GLN A 114 9.48 -6.88 9.47
CA GLN A 114 10.34 -5.90 8.79
C GLN A 114 9.73 -4.49 8.78
N PHE A 115 8.41 -4.37 8.62
CA PHE A 115 7.73 -3.08 8.68
C PHE A 115 7.85 -2.40 10.05
N LEU A 116 7.96 -3.17 11.12
CA LEU A 116 8.11 -2.67 12.49
C LEU A 116 9.55 -2.30 12.86
N GLU A 117 10.54 -2.62 12.01
CA GLU A 117 11.94 -2.21 12.18
C GLU A 117 12.11 -0.70 11.89
N GLU A 118 13.02 -0.03 12.59
CA GLU A 118 13.25 1.42 12.43
C GLU A 118 13.82 1.79 11.05
N ASP A 119 14.52 0.85 10.40
CA ASP A 119 15.22 1.01 9.11
C ASP A 119 14.54 0.26 7.95
N ALA A 120 13.24 -0.04 8.09
CA ALA A 120 12.44 -0.69 7.06
C ALA A 120 12.58 -0.02 5.69
N VAL A 121 12.90 -0.83 4.66
CA VAL A 121 13.02 -0.36 3.28
C VAL A 121 11.72 -0.66 2.54
N PHE A 122 11.05 0.40 2.09
CA PHE A 122 9.78 0.33 1.38
C PHE A 122 9.97 0.22 -0.15
N PRO A 123 8.98 -0.33 -0.89
CA PRO A 123 7.77 -0.97 -0.40
C PRO A 123 8.02 -2.42 0.06
N LEU A 124 7.38 -2.81 1.17
CA LEU A 124 7.36 -4.19 1.66
C LEU A 124 6.13 -4.91 1.09
N LEU A 125 6.35 -5.96 0.30
CA LEU A 125 5.26 -6.72 -0.32
C LEU A 125 5.01 -8.01 0.48
N GLY A 126 3.74 -8.36 0.61
CA GLY A 126 3.32 -9.64 1.18
C GLY A 126 3.33 -10.78 0.15
N ASP A 127 2.72 -11.90 0.53
CA ASP A 127 2.71 -13.15 -0.25
C ASP A 127 1.68 -13.21 -1.39
N ASP A 128 1.22 -12.05 -1.89
CA ASP A 128 0.12 -11.94 -2.84
C ASP A 128 0.38 -12.65 -4.18
#